data_AF-A0A069P9M4-F1
#
_entry.id   AF-A0A069P9M4-F1
#
_cell.length_a   1.000
_cell.length_b   1.000
_cell.length_c   1.000
_cell.angle_alpha   90.00
_cell.angle_beta   90.00
_cell.angle_gamma   90.00
#
_symmetry.space_group_name_H-M   'P 1'
#
loop_
_entity.id
_entity.type
_entity.pdbx_description
1 polymer ?
#
loop_
_entity_poly.entity_id
_entity_poly.type
_entity_poly.pdbx_seq_one_letter_code
_entity_poly.pdbx_strand_id
1 'polypeptide(L)'
;MDPRAQAVLDAWFGVAGSPEFGAERKQWWTKKRAFDAMLNERFGPLLDEAQAGGLRDWERTPLGALALIVLLDQLSRNCHRNTPRAFAGDQRALALAASMVEKGDDLRLPTAYHRAFAYMPFEHDETMPSQRESLRLFEKLKDETGVASFYESAVEHADVIARFGRFPHRNRILGRGTSAEEEAWLAKHGGF
;
A
#
# COMPACT_ATOMS: atom_id res chain seq x y z
N MET A 1 -15.00 1.52 16.58
CA MET A 1 -14.48 1.17 15.25
C MET A 1 -15.36 0.07 14.67
N ASP A 2 -15.61 0.06 13.36
CA ASP A 2 -16.39 -1.00 12.69
C ASP A 2 -15.66 -2.36 12.84
N PRO A 3 -16.34 -3.45 13.27
CA PRO A 3 -15.71 -4.77 13.42
C PRO A 3 -15.07 -5.30 12.14
N ARG A 4 -15.60 -4.94 10.97
CA ARG A 4 -15.07 -5.33 9.67
C ARG A 4 -13.75 -4.61 9.37
N ALA A 5 -13.60 -3.36 9.81
CA ALA A 5 -12.33 -2.62 9.73
C ALA A 5 -11.27 -3.26 10.61
N GLN A 6 -11.63 -3.63 11.84
CA GLN A 6 -10.74 -4.37 12.74
C GLN A 6 -10.29 -5.69 12.10
N ALA A 7 -11.20 -6.44 11.48
CA ALA A 7 -10.86 -7.72 10.84
C ALA A 7 -9.84 -7.59 9.70
N VAL A 8 -9.89 -6.49 8.93
CA VAL A 8 -8.87 -6.17 7.91
C VAL A 8 -7.51 -5.93 8.57
N LEU A 9 -7.48 -5.08 9.60
CA LEU A 9 -6.24 -4.77 10.32
C LEU A 9 -5.66 -6.02 10.99
N ASP A 10 -6.48 -6.84 11.63
CA ASP A 10 -6.04 -8.08 12.28
C ASP A 10 -5.47 -9.08 11.27
N ALA A 11 -6.11 -9.22 10.10
CA ALA A 11 -5.61 -10.09 9.04
C ALA A 11 -4.24 -9.61 8.52
N TRP A 12 -4.05 -8.29 8.42
CA TRP A 12 -2.85 -7.70 7.84
C TRP A 12 -1.70 -7.53 8.84
N PHE A 13 -1.97 -7.09 10.06
CA PHE A 13 -0.98 -6.75 11.09
C PHE A 13 -0.91 -7.75 12.25
N GLY A 14 -1.84 -8.70 12.33
CA GLY A 14 -2.00 -9.55 13.50
C GLY A 14 -2.94 -8.93 14.53
N VAL A 15 -3.44 -9.77 15.44
CA VAL A 15 -4.34 -9.33 16.52
C VAL A 15 -3.50 -8.68 17.62
N ALA A 16 -3.99 -7.61 18.23
CA ALA A 16 -3.30 -6.96 19.34
C ALA A 16 -2.89 -7.98 20.44
N GLY A 17 -1.60 -7.99 20.77
CA GLY A 17 -1.01 -8.93 21.74
C GLY A 17 -0.56 -10.28 21.16
N SER A 18 -0.78 -10.54 19.86
CA SER A 18 -0.20 -11.71 19.19
C SER A 18 1.29 -11.48 18.85
N PRO A 19 2.09 -12.53 18.64
CA PRO A 19 3.50 -12.40 18.26
C PRO A 19 3.72 -11.64 16.94
N GLU A 20 2.72 -11.63 16.06
CA GLU A 20 2.77 -10.91 14.79
C GLU A 20 2.52 -9.40 14.94
N PHE A 21 1.85 -8.98 16.01
CA PHE A 21 1.45 -7.59 16.18
C PHE A 21 2.66 -6.69 16.43
N GLY A 22 2.90 -5.76 15.51
CA GLY A 22 4.06 -4.87 15.58
C GLY A 22 5.38 -5.52 15.12
N ALA A 23 5.31 -6.68 14.46
CA ALA A 23 6.45 -7.32 13.81
C ALA A 23 6.31 -7.29 12.29
N GLU A 24 7.44 -7.36 11.59
CA GLU A 24 7.43 -7.52 10.14
C GLU A 24 6.88 -8.89 9.76
N ARG A 25 5.99 -8.95 8.77
CA ARG A 25 5.40 -10.21 8.30
C ARG A 25 5.86 -10.54 6.90
N LYS A 26 6.55 -11.67 6.75
CA LYS A 26 7.01 -12.22 5.45
C LYS A 26 5.91 -12.33 4.39
N GLN A 27 4.65 -12.49 4.81
CA GLN A 27 3.51 -12.62 3.90
C GLN A 27 3.20 -11.34 3.11
N TRP A 28 3.60 -10.16 3.60
CA TRP A 28 3.43 -8.89 2.87
C TRP A 28 4.21 -8.89 1.56
N TRP A 29 5.38 -9.53 1.57
CA TRP A 29 6.34 -9.52 0.47
C TRP A 29 6.31 -10.78 -0.38
N THR A 30 5.65 -11.85 0.08
CA THR A 30 5.66 -13.14 -0.62
C THR A 30 4.39 -13.37 -1.43
N LYS A 31 4.55 -13.65 -2.72
CA LYS A 31 3.46 -14.10 -3.60
C LYS A 31 3.05 -15.54 -3.21
N LYS A 32 2.00 -15.69 -2.39
CA LYS A 32 1.46 -16.98 -1.95
C LYS A 32 -0.01 -17.12 -2.33
N ARG A 33 -0.30 -18.04 -3.26
CA ARG A 33 -1.67 -18.33 -3.73
C ARG A 33 -2.66 -18.61 -2.60
N ALA A 34 -2.25 -19.35 -1.57
CA ALA A 34 -3.13 -19.65 -0.42
C ALA A 34 -3.48 -18.40 0.40
N PHE A 35 -2.53 -17.47 0.54
CA PHE A 35 -2.77 -16.21 1.25
C PHE A 35 -3.67 -15.29 0.43
N ASP A 36 -3.42 -15.17 -0.87
CA ASP A 36 -4.25 -14.40 -1.79
C ASP A 36 -5.70 -14.94 -1.83
N ALA A 37 -5.87 -16.26 -1.88
CA ALA A 37 -7.19 -16.91 -1.86
C ALA A 37 -7.94 -16.61 -0.56
N MET A 38 -7.26 -16.72 0.59
CA MET A 38 -7.85 -16.39 1.90
C MET A 38 -8.28 -14.92 1.98
N LEU A 39 -7.45 -14.00 1.49
CA LEU A 39 -7.79 -12.57 1.46
C LEU A 39 -9.00 -12.32 0.56
N ASN A 40 -9.03 -12.93 -0.63
CA ASN A 40 -10.12 -12.74 -1.58
C ASN A 40 -11.44 -13.34 -1.07
N GLU A 41 -11.40 -14.51 -0.43
CA GLU A 41 -12.58 -15.14 0.17
C GLU A 41 -13.16 -14.29 1.31
N ARG A 42 -12.30 -13.78 2.21
CA ARG A 42 -12.74 -13.03 3.40
C ARG A 42 -13.10 -11.59 3.11
N PHE A 43 -12.37 -10.93 2.21
CA PHE A 43 -12.43 -9.48 2.03
C PHE A 43 -12.81 -9.04 0.62
N GLY A 44 -12.96 -9.95 -0.35
CA GLY A 44 -13.34 -9.64 -1.73
C GLY A 44 -14.59 -8.76 -1.84
N PRO A 45 -15.73 -9.12 -1.21
CA PRO A 45 -16.92 -8.28 -1.21
C PRO A 45 -16.71 -6.89 -0.58
N LEU A 46 -15.85 -6.81 0.45
CA LEU A 46 -15.51 -5.57 1.12
C LEU A 46 -14.63 -4.67 0.25
N LEU A 47 -13.69 -5.28 -0.48
CA LEU A 47 -12.85 -4.62 -1.46
C LEU A 47 -13.69 -4.07 -2.62
N ASP A 48 -14.66 -4.85 -3.13
CA ASP A 48 -15.59 -4.40 -4.16
C ASP A 48 -16.40 -3.17 -3.68
N GLU A 49 -16.92 -3.22 -2.45
CA GLU A 49 -17.63 -2.08 -1.83
C GLU A 49 -16.72 -0.84 -1.70
N ALA A 50 -15.47 -1.04 -1.25
CA ALA A 50 -14.49 0.04 -1.12
C ALA A 50 -14.14 0.65 -2.48
N GLN A 51 -13.95 -0.16 -3.52
CA GLN A 51 -13.66 0.30 -4.88
C GLN A 51 -14.85 1.04 -5.50
N ALA A 52 -16.09 0.70 -5.12
CA ALA A 52 -17.30 1.42 -5.50
C ALA A 52 -17.52 2.74 -4.73
N GLY A 53 -16.60 3.12 -3.83
CA GLY A 53 -16.70 4.34 -3.03
C GLY A 53 -17.56 4.22 -1.76
N GLY A 54 -17.88 2.99 -1.34
CA GLY A 54 -18.55 2.68 -0.07
C GLY A 54 -17.60 2.76 1.14
N LEU A 55 -18.05 2.25 2.30
CA LEU A 55 -17.31 2.26 3.57
C LEU A 55 -16.84 3.65 4.06
N ARG A 56 -17.50 4.74 3.66
CA ARG A 56 -17.09 6.13 3.98
C ARG A 56 -17.02 6.42 5.47
N ASP A 57 -17.82 5.73 6.28
CA ASP A 57 -17.77 5.90 7.74
C ASP A 57 -16.41 5.51 8.35
N TRP A 58 -15.65 4.64 7.69
CA TRP A 58 -14.31 4.24 8.17
C TRP A 58 -13.32 5.39 8.09
N GLU A 59 -13.48 6.32 7.15
CA GLU A 59 -12.60 7.48 6.93
C GLU A 59 -12.60 8.45 8.14
N ARG A 60 -13.59 8.33 9.04
CA ARG A 60 -13.76 9.21 10.20
C ARG A 60 -12.80 8.94 11.35
N THR A 61 -12.06 7.84 11.31
CA THR A 61 -11.13 7.46 12.39
C THR A 61 -9.78 7.02 11.82
N PRO A 62 -8.65 7.23 12.51
CA PRO A 62 -7.33 6.85 12.00
C PRO A 62 -7.24 5.36 11.60
N LEU A 63 -7.71 4.47 12.47
CA LEU A 63 -7.66 3.03 12.22
C LEU A 63 -8.64 2.58 11.13
N GLY A 64 -9.83 3.20 11.04
CA GLY A 64 -10.76 2.92 9.95
C GLY A 64 -10.20 3.38 8.59
N ALA A 65 -9.59 4.57 8.54
CA ALA A 65 -8.92 5.07 7.35
C ALA A 65 -7.74 4.17 6.95
N LEU A 66 -6.94 3.71 7.91
CA LEU A 66 -5.87 2.74 7.64
C LEU A 66 -6.41 1.41 7.11
N ALA A 67 -7.52 0.90 7.65
CA ALA A 67 -8.15 -0.32 7.14
C ALA A 67 -8.60 -0.16 5.69
N LEU A 68 -9.12 1.02 5.32
CA LEU A 68 -9.43 1.35 3.93
C LEU A 68 -8.19 1.42 3.05
N ILE A 69 -7.11 2.04 3.52
CA ILE A 69 -5.82 2.07 2.80
C ILE A 69 -5.34 0.64 2.54
N VAL A 70 -5.33 -0.21 3.56
CA VAL A 70 -4.95 -1.63 3.43
C VAL A 70 -5.84 -2.38 2.43
N LEU A 71 -7.15 -2.15 2.43
CA LEU A 71 -8.04 -2.74 1.41
C LEU A 71 -7.67 -2.28 -0.01
N LEU A 72 -7.66 -0.97 -0.21
CA LEU A 72 -7.58 -0.34 -1.53
C LEU A 72 -6.19 -0.43 -2.15
N ASP A 73 -5.14 -0.44 -1.34
CA ASP A 73 -3.76 -0.41 -1.76
C ASP A 73 -3.08 -1.78 -1.66
N GLN A 74 -3.25 -2.51 -0.56
CA GLN A 74 -2.55 -3.78 -0.34
C GLN A 74 -3.36 -4.98 -0.82
N LEU A 75 -4.55 -5.19 -0.24
CA LEU A 75 -5.37 -6.36 -0.54
C LEU A 75 -5.81 -6.39 -2.01
N SER A 76 -6.02 -5.23 -2.62
CA SER A 76 -6.28 -5.12 -4.06
C SER A 76 -5.19 -5.76 -4.91
N ARG A 77 -3.91 -5.54 -4.57
CA ARG A 77 -2.75 -6.12 -5.26
C ARG A 77 -2.60 -7.63 -5.02
N ASN A 78 -3.10 -8.15 -3.90
CA ASN A 78 -3.20 -9.59 -3.65
C ASN A 78 -4.39 -10.26 -4.36
N CYS A 79 -5.58 -9.67 -4.26
CA CYS A 79 -6.84 -10.26 -4.74
C CYS A 79 -7.01 -10.13 -6.27
N HIS A 80 -6.42 -9.10 -6.88
CA HIS A 80 -6.60 -8.78 -8.29
C HIS A 80 -5.29 -8.78 -9.09
N ARG A 81 -4.33 -9.62 -8.68
CA ARG A 81 -3.00 -9.74 -9.31
C ARG A 81 -3.09 -9.77 -10.84
N ASN A 82 -2.21 -9.00 -11.48
CA ASN A 82 -2.09 -8.90 -12.95
C ASN A 82 -3.35 -8.36 -13.65
N THR A 83 -4.21 -7.62 -12.96
CA THR A 83 -5.37 -6.96 -13.56
C THR A 83 -5.38 -5.46 -13.21
N PRO A 84 -6.00 -4.60 -14.04
CA PRO A 84 -6.16 -3.18 -13.71
C PRO A 84 -6.85 -2.93 -12.36
N ARG A 85 -7.71 -3.86 -11.93
CA ARG A 85 -8.43 -3.76 -10.66
C ARG A 85 -7.51 -3.76 -9.43
N ALA A 86 -6.27 -4.22 -9.55
CA ALA A 86 -5.27 -4.10 -8.49
C ALA A 86 -4.94 -2.64 -8.15
N PHE A 87 -5.14 -1.71 -9.09
CA PHE A 87 -4.77 -0.29 -8.95
C PHE A 87 -5.98 0.65 -8.89
N ALA A 88 -7.20 0.10 -8.96
CA ALA A 88 -8.43 0.89 -9.02
C ALA A 88 -8.70 1.70 -7.74
N GLY A 89 -8.10 1.32 -6.62
CA GLY A 89 -8.23 1.99 -5.33
C GLY A 89 -7.16 3.04 -5.04
N ASP A 90 -6.09 3.12 -5.84
CA ASP A 90 -4.85 3.83 -5.50
C ASP A 90 -5.09 5.32 -5.20
N GLN A 91 -5.88 6.01 -6.02
CA GLN A 91 -6.15 7.44 -5.82
C GLN A 91 -6.94 7.73 -4.54
N ARG A 92 -7.88 6.84 -4.16
CA ARG A 92 -8.61 6.98 -2.90
C ARG A 92 -7.70 6.65 -1.70
N ALA A 93 -6.86 5.63 -1.81
CA ALA A 93 -5.88 5.31 -0.78
C ALA A 93 -4.89 6.48 -0.56
N LEU A 94 -4.42 7.11 -1.63
CA LEU A 94 -3.55 8.29 -1.58
C LEU A 94 -4.25 9.47 -0.89
N ALA A 95 -5.49 9.77 -1.24
CA ALA A 95 -6.25 10.85 -0.60
C ALA A 95 -6.44 10.61 0.91
N LEU A 96 -6.68 9.35 1.32
CA LEU A 96 -6.78 8.98 2.74
C LEU A 96 -5.44 9.11 3.46
N ALA A 97 -4.34 8.64 2.85
CA ALA A 97 -2.99 8.79 3.37
C ALA A 97 -2.61 10.26 3.56
N ALA A 98 -2.85 11.09 2.55
CA ALA A 98 -2.62 12.54 2.60
C ALA A 98 -3.40 13.21 3.74
N SER A 99 -4.70 12.92 3.86
CA SER A 99 -5.50 13.48 4.96
C SER A 99 -5.04 12.99 6.34
N MET A 100 -4.59 11.75 6.44
CA MET A 100 -4.07 11.19 7.69
C MET A 100 -2.78 11.90 8.13
N VAL A 101 -1.84 12.11 7.21
CA VAL A 101 -0.58 12.83 7.47
C VAL A 101 -0.83 14.31 7.80
N GLU A 102 -1.72 14.98 7.07
CA GLU A 102 -2.07 16.39 7.30
C GLU A 102 -2.63 16.61 8.73
N LYS A 103 -3.43 15.66 9.22
CA LYS A 103 -4.01 15.70 10.58
C LYS A 103 -3.05 15.22 11.67
N GLY A 104 -1.90 14.64 11.31
CA GLY A 104 -1.00 13.96 12.25
C GLY A 104 -1.58 12.66 12.83
N ASP A 105 -2.57 12.07 12.16
CA ASP A 105 -3.26 10.86 12.60
C ASP A 105 -2.38 9.62 12.44
N ASP A 106 -1.45 9.66 11.50
CA ASP A 106 -0.44 8.63 11.23
C ASP A 106 0.48 8.41 12.45
N LEU A 107 0.78 9.47 13.19
CA LEU A 107 1.60 9.41 14.41
C LEU A 107 0.88 8.72 15.58
N ARG A 108 -0.45 8.55 15.49
CA ARG A 108 -1.28 7.91 16.51
C ARG A 108 -1.53 6.44 16.22
N LEU A 109 -0.96 5.91 15.13
CA LEU A 109 -1.13 4.52 14.75
C LEU A 109 -0.36 3.57 15.69
N PRO A 110 -0.84 2.34 15.91
CA PRO A 110 -0.36 1.52 17.04
C PRO A 110 1.09 1.06 16.93
N THR A 111 1.62 0.91 15.70
CA THR A 111 2.98 0.39 15.47
C THR A 111 3.64 1.09 14.29
N ALA A 112 4.97 0.99 14.22
CA ALA A 112 5.75 1.47 13.07
C ALA A 112 5.26 0.90 11.75
N TYR A 113 4.84 -0.38 11.72
CA TYR A 113 4.31 -1.01 10.52
C TYR A 113 2.93 -0.44 10.12
N HIS A 114 2.02 -0.18 11.06
CA HIS A 114 0.75 0.47 10.72
C HIS A 114 0.99 1.83 10.03
N ARG A 115 1.95 2.59 10.55
CA ARG A 115 2.37 3.88 10.00
C ARG A 115 3.05 3.73 8.64
N ALA A 116 3.93 2.75 8.47
CA ALA A 116 4.55 2.44 7.18
C ALA A 116 3.52 2.15 6.09
N PHE A 117 2.52 1.31 6.38
CA PHE A 117 1.46 0.99 5.42
C PHE A 117 0.50 2.16 5.16
N ALA A 118 0.39 3.13 6.06
CA ALA A 118 -0.30 4.39 5.78
C ALA A 118 0.43 5.24 4.74
N TYR A 119 1.75 5.05 4.56
CA TYR A 119 2.59 5.82 3.64
C TYR A 119 2.76 5.17 2.27
N MET A 120 2.58 3.85 2.16
CA MET A 120 2.65 3.09 0.90
C MET A 120 1.87 3.72 -0.28
N PRO A 121 0.68 4.35 -0.10
CA PRO A 121 -0.01 4.99 -1.22
C PRO A 121 0.80 6.10 -1.91
N PHE A 122 1.67 6.81 -1.18
CA PHE A 122 2.57 7.81 -1.78
C PHE A 122 3.65 7.16 -2.64
N GLU A 123 4.23 6.05 -2.15
CA GLU A 123 5.22 5.24 -2.88
C GLU A 123 4.63 4.62 -4.15
N HIS A 124 3.35 4.26 -4.12
CA HIS A 124 2.65 3.64 -5.24
C HIS A 124 2.12 4.62 -6.30
N ASP A 125 2.11 5.92 -6.01
CA ASP A 125 1.64 6.94 -6.94
C ASP A 125 2.71 7.33 -7.97
N GLU A 126 2.30 7.49 -9.23
CA GLU A 126 3.22 7.73 -10.35
C GLU A 126 3.55 9.23 -10.52
N THR A 127 3.72 9.98 -9.43
CA THR A 127 4.06 11.40 -9.47
C THR A 127 5.25 11.75 -8.57
N MET A 128 6.15 12.61 -9.07
CA MET A 128 7.30 13.06 -8.29
C MET A 128 6.95 13.79 -6.97
N PRO A 129 5.86 14.58 -6.87
CA PRO A 129 5.41 15.09 -5.57
C PRO A 129 5.12 13.99 -4.55
N SER A 130 4.39 12.94 -4.94
CA SER A 130 4.10 11.81 -4.03
C SER A 130 5.37 11.04 -3.67
N GLN A 131 6.28 10.83 -4.62
CA GLN A 131 7.55 10.17 -4.33
C GLN A 131 8.42 10.95 -3.33
N ARG A 132 8.49 12.29 -3.44
CA ARG A 132 9.19 13.12 -2.45
C ARG A 132 8.56 13.02 -1.06
N GLU A 133 7.23 12.99 -1.00
CA GLU A 133 6.52 12.85 0.27
C GLU A 133 6.71 11.45 0.88
N SER A 134 6.70 10.40 0.05
CA SER A 134 7.05 9.04 0.44
C SER A 134 8.43 8.97 1.09
N LEU A 135 9.46 9.52 0.43
CA LEU A 135 10.83 9.55 0.96
C LEU A 135 10.89 10.28 2.31
N ARG A 136 10.29 11.47 2.40
CA ARG A 136 10.26 12.26 3.64
C ARG A 136 9.61 11.49 4.80
N LEU A 137 8.50 10.82 4.53
CA LEU A 137 7.72 10.10 5.54
C LEU A 137 8.44 8.82 5.99
N PHE A 138 8.97 8.04 5.06
CA PHE A 138 9.70 6.81 5.39
C PHE A 138 11.08 7.08 6.00
N GLU A 139 11.77 8.16 5.62
CA GLU A 139 13.01 8.57 6.28
C GLU A 139 12.75 8.91 7.75
N LYS A 140 11.73 9.72 8.00
CA LYS A 140 11.31 10.06 9.37
C LYS A 140 10.92 8.81 10.17
N LEU A 141 10.17 7.88 9.57
CA LEU A 141 9.81 6.62 10.21
C LEU A 141 11.05 5.81 10.59
N LYS A 142 11.99 5.65 9.64
CA LYS A 142 13.26 4.95 9.87
C LYS A 142 14.03 5.57 11.04
N ASP A 143 14.15 6.90 11.06
CA ASP A 143 14.90 7.61 12.10
C ASP A 143 14.23 7.49 13.48
N GLU A 144 12.90 7.48 13.53
CA GLU A 144 12.13 7.40 14.79
C GLU A 144 11.99 5.97 15.33
N THR A 145 11.96 4.95 14.47
CA THR A 145 11.61 3.57 14.87
C THR A 145 12.67 2.52 14.53
N GLY A 146 13.70 2.87 13.76
CA GLY A 146 14.73 1.95 13.25
C GLY A 146 14.26 1.01 12.14
N VAL A 147 13.02 1.13 11.66
CA VAL A 147 12.47 0.28 10.58
C VAL A 147 12.92 0.84 9.23
N ALA A 148 14.05 0.33 8.71
CA ALA A 148 14.69 0.88 7.52
C ALA A 148 14.21 0.32 6.17
N SER A 149 13.68 -0.91 6.14
CA SER A 149 13.36 -1.63 4.90
C SER A 149 12.37 -0.88 3.99
N PHE A 150 11.42 -0.15 4.57
CA PHE A 150 10.48 0.65 3.79
C PHE A 150 11.13 1.90 3.15
N TYR A 151 12.13 2.50 3.80
CA TYR A 151 12.82 3.65 3.22
C TYR A 151 13.65 3.25 2.00
N GLU A 152 14.30 2.09 2.05
CA GLU A 152 15.06 1.55 0.92
C GLU A 152 14.15 1.29 -0.29
N SER A 153 12.99 0.67 -0.06
CA SER A 153 11.95 0.48 -1.09
C SER A 153 11.46 1.82 -1.67
N ALA A 154 11.22 2.82 -0.83
CA ALA A 154 10.75 4.13 -1.27
C ALA A 154 11.78 4.85 -2.17
N VAL A 155 13.08 4.69 -1.90
CA VAL A 155 14.16 5.20 -2.76
C VAL A 155 14.11 4.53 -4.14
N GLU A 156 13.97 3.21 -4.20
CA GLU A 156 13.88 2.48 -5.47
C GLU A 156 12.66 2.91 -6.30
N HIS A 157 11.51 3.11 -5.65
CA HIS A 157 10.30 3.59 -6.33
C HIS A 157 10.47 5.02 -6.85
N ALA A 158 11.04 5.91 -6.05
CA ALA A 158 11.29 7.31 -6.44
C ALA A 158 12.25 7.39 -7.64
N ASP A 159 13.30 6.56 -7.68
CA ASP A 159 14.24 6.50 -8.79
C ASP A 159 13.58 6.06 -10.10
N VAL A 160 12.68 5.06 -10.02
CA VAL A 160 11.90 4.60 -11.18
C VAL A 160 10.99 5.69 -11.72
N ILE A 161 10.27 6.40 -10.84
CA ILE A 161 9.40 7.51 -11.24
C ILE A 161 10.21 8.71 -11.74
N ALA A 162 11.36 9.01 -11.15
CA ALA A 162 12.23 10.08 -11.62
C ALA A 162 12.75 9.80 -13.04
N ARG A 163 13.02 8.53 -13.35
CA ARG A 163 13.52 8.11 -14.65
C ARG A 163 12.43 8.02 -15.72
N PHE A 164 11.29 7.40 -15.41
CA PHE A 164 10.29 7.04 -16.42
C PHE A 164 8.98 7.83 -16.30
N GLY A 165 8.78 8.59 -15.21
CA GLY A 165 7.54 9.28 -14.89
C GLY A 165 6.38 8.35 -14.54
N ARG A 166 6.62 7.04 -14.44
CA ARG A 166 5.64 5.97 -14.20
C ARG A 166 6.35 4.67 -13.84
N PHE A 167 5.59 3.65 -13.44
CA PHE A 167 6.10 2.31 -13.19
C PHE A 167 6.01 1.43 -14.44
N PRO A 168 7.13 1.06 -15.10
CA PRO A 168 7.08 0.32 -16.36
C PRO A 168 6.46 -1.08 -16.21
N HIS A 169 6.61 -1.73 -15.06
CA HIS A 169 6.02 -3.05 -14.79
C HIS A 169 4.48 -3.05 -14.81
N ARG A 170 3.85 -1.88 -14.66
CA ARG A 170 2.39 -1.72 -14.78
C ARG A 170 1.92 -1.54 -16.22
N ASN A 171 2.81 -1.27 -17.19
CA ASN A 171 2.44 -0.91 -18.57
C ASN A 171 1.50 -1.93 -19.19
N ARG A 172 1.86 -3.22 -19.17
CA ARG A 172 1.02 -4.29 -19.73
C ARG A 172 -0.32 -4.41 -19.02
N ILE A 173 -0.34 -4.26 -17.69
CA ILE A 173 -1.57 -4.38 -16.90
C ILE A 173 -2.52 -3.22 -17.21
N LEU A 174 -1.97 -2.02 -17.40
CA LEU A 174 -2.72 -0.79 -17.66
C LEU A 174 -2.91 -0.48 -19.16
N GLY A 175 -2.52 -1.39 -20.06
CA GLY A 175 -2.68 -1.21 -21.51
C GLY A 175 -1.81 -0.09 -22.11
N ARG A 176 -0.69 0.27 -21.47
CA ARG A 176 0.26 1.28 -21.95
C ARG A 176 1.30 0.64 -22.87
N GLY A 177 1.76 1.40 -23.87
CA GLY A 177 2.96 1.03 -24.64
C GLY A 177 4.22 1.10 -23.78
N THR A 178 5.13 0.16 -23.98
CA THR A 178 6.45 0.10 -23.33
C THR A 178 7.53 0.56 -24.32
N SER A 179 8.39 1.47 -23.91
CA SER A 179 9.54 1.93 -24.70
C SER A 179 10.70 0.94 -24.62
N ALA A 180 11.65 1.03 -25.57
CA ALA A 180 12.85 0.20 -25.58
C ALA A 180 13.71 0.36 -24.30
N GLU A 181 13.75 1.58 -23.73
CA GLU A 181 14.46 1.83 -22.47
C GLU A 181 13.77 1.13 -21.29
N GLU A 182 12.44 1.24 -21.20
CA GLU A 182 11.64 0.56 -20.19
C GLU A 182 11.78 -0.96 -20.30
N GLU A 183 11.77 -1.53 -21.51
CA GLU A 183 11.99 -2.97 -21.74
C GLU A 183 13.37 -3.43 -21.26
N ALA A 184 14.43 -2.70 -21.64
CA ALA A 184 15.79 -3.02 -21.22
C ALA A 184 15.97 -2.91 -19.69
N TRP A 185 15.28 -1.97 -19.05
CA TRP A 185 15.27 -1.82 -17.60
C TRP A 185 14.53 -2.98 -16.92
N LEU A 186 13.32 -3.32 -17.39
CA LEU A 186 12.50 -4.45 -16.91
C LEU A 186 13.23 -5.78 -17.03
N ALA A 187 14.00 -6.00 -18.10
CA ALA A 187 14.78 -7.23 -18.29
C ALA A 187 15.87 -7.42 -17.23
N LYS A 188 16.37 -6.33 -16.64
CA LYS A 188 17.45 -6.35 -15.62
C LYS A 188 16.92 -6.37 -14.19
N HIS A 189 15.85 -5.61 -13.92
CA HIS A 189 15.35 -5.37 -12.56
C HIS A 189 14.01 -6.07 -12.28
N GLY A 190 13.33 -6.55 -13.31
CA GLY A 190 11.95 -7.03 -13.19
C GLY A 190 11.01 -5.89 -12.83
N GLY A 191 10.11 -6.15 -11.89
CA GLY A 191 9.26 -5.14 -11.27
C GLY A 191 9.14 -5.43 -9.78
N PHE A 192 8.42 -4.56 -9.07
CA PHE A 192 8.11 -4.74 -7.65
C PHE A 192 7.08 -5.88 -7.43
#